data_AF-A0A9P8VN58-F1
#
_entry.id   AF-A0A9P8VN58-F1
#
_cell.length_a   1.000
_cell.length_b   1.000
_cell.length_c   1.000
_cell.angle_alpha   90.00
_cell.angle_beta   90.00
_cell.angle_gamma   90.00
#
_symmetry.space_group_name_H-M   'P 1'
#
loop_
_entity.id
_entity.type
_entity.pdbx_description
1 polymer ?
#
loop_
_entity_poly.entity_id
_entity_poly.type
_entity_poly.pdbx_seq_one_letter_code
_entity_poly.pdbx_strand_id
1 'polypeptide(L)'
;MSKKNEIAEHSQGDHSDTTDHEGLDHKPAYPDEAEVDVFGGEGGANFRTMGRFDTVFALLTNQFGLGALVLPSVFKTLGLIPGLITLVGGAAITYFSGVEIFWYYLVHPKVTNIAEMMKIVGGRPAEIFTGIGLLLQLIMTAASAVVTISIALNAISEHAVCTVGYIAIACILCFMLCIPRTAKFLAQSGLPCILSILAASLSTMIGLGISNPPRALEGWKPEIELFGTPTLREVFNCVLKILFALAGNYAFVTYMAEMKNPEKDFIYSLRWLMGASVIFYAFIAITVYCLAAEFTASPALSSAPIIAAKVAYGLVLPAILTDGLACGHIGTKYVYITIMRKINALKEVTANTPKSWGIWIGSNAAFWIIVFILSNTIPVFDSIVAVSSATTYAWFTYGISAFLWLHLYKGRYFENWRSIMQFTANIGFIVFSLFLNGGGLWSSITELLDIFTTSSNIRGCFSCGDNSFI
;
A
#
# COMPACT_ATOMS: atom_id res chain seq x y z
N MET A 1 19.62 -39.86 59.70
CA MET A 1 19.42 -38.53 60.31
C MET A 1 20.54 -37.63 59.79
N SER A 2 20.28 -36.78 58.77
CA SER A 2 19.81 -35.37 58.84
C SER A 2 20.99 -34.41 59.17
N LYS A 3 21.25 -33.25 58.54
CA LYS A 3 20.60 -32.39 57.52
C LYS A 3 21.62 -31.32 57.02
N LYS A 4 21.16 -30.45 56.11
CA LYS A 4 21.84 -29.53 55.15
C LYS A 4 21.36 -28.06 55.36
N ASN A 5 21.94 -27.09 54.60
CA ASN A 5 21.48 -25.71 54.20
C ASN A 5 21.86 -24.49 55.10
N GLU A 6 22.04 -23.22 54.67
CA GLU A 6 21.89 -22.38 53.43
C GLU A 6 22.63 -21.00 53.63
N ILE A 7 23.41 -20.43 52.68
CA ILE A 7 23.21 -19.30 51.71
C ILE A 7 22.87 -17.87 52.25
N ALA A 8 23.71 -16.86 51.92
CA ALA A 8 23.35 -15.50 51.37
C ALA A 8 24.60 -14.60 51.14
N GLU A 9 24.73 -13.96 49.97
CA GLU A 9 25.73 -12.92 49.64
C GLU A 9 25.06 -11.69 49.00
N HIS A 10 25.61 -10.50 49.26
CA HIS A 10 25.03 -9.19 49.00
C HIS A 10 26.03 -8.28 48.23
N SER A 11 25.52 -7.57 47.21
CA SER A 11 25.75 -6.13 46.90
C SER A 11 26.57 -5.69 45.67
N GLN A 12 26.06 -4.58 45.10
CA GLN A 12 26.58 -3.58 44.13
C GLN A 12 26.37 -3.87 42.63
N GLY A 13 25.80 -2.97 41.82
CA GLY A 13 25.35 -1.59 42.00
C GLY A 13 24.69 -1.11 40.70
N ASP A 14 23.61 -0.34 40.85
CA ASP A 14 22.62 0.04 39.83
C ASP A 14 22.92 1.45 39.30
N HIS A 15 22.89 1.64 37.98
CA HIS A 15 22.85 2.97 37.34
C HIS A 15 21.69 2.97 36.34
N SER A 16 20.55 3.50 36.79
CA SER A 16 19.34 3.71 36.02
C SER A 16 19.32 5.14 35.45
N ASP A 17 19.37 5.25 34.12
CA ASP A 17 18.94 6.45 33.41
C ASP A 17 17.41 6.36 33.24
N THR A 18 16.72 7.20 34.01
CA THR A 18 15.27 7.37 34.00
C THR A 18 14.92 8.47 33.01
N THR A 19 14.36 8.10 31.84
CA THR A 19 13.58 9.04 31.04
C THR A 19 12.14 8.99 31.52
N ASP A 20 11.68 10.11 32.07
CA ASP A 20 10.35 10.31 32.65
C ASP A 20 9.22 9.98 31.65
N HIS A 21 8.52 8.88 31.91
CA HIS A 21 7.22 8.57 31.34
C HIS A 21 6.10 8.98 32.31
N GLU A 22 6.00 10.27 32.65
CA GLU A 22 4.82 10.79 33.35
C GLU A 22 3.68 11.01 32.34
N GLY A 23 2.68 10.12 32.35
CA GLY A 23 1.40 10.36 31.65
C GLY A 23 0.61 9.14 31.16
N LEU A 24 1.10 7.91 31.34
CA LEU A 24 0.50 6.70 30.75
C LEU A 24 0.04 5.67 31.80
N ASP A 25 -0.70 6.11 32.82
CA ASP A 25 -1.37 5.21 33.76
C ASP A 25 -2.88 5.46 33.77
N HIS A 26 -3.59 5.07 32.71
CA HIS A 26 -5.03 4.81 32.86
C HIS A 26 -5.62 3.87 31.79
N LYS A 27 -6.20 2.75 32.23
CA LYS A 27 -7.03 1.85 31.42
C LYS A 27 -8.48 2.34 31.44
N PRO A 28 -9.14 2.61 30.29
CA PRO A 28 -10.59 2.83 30.27
C PRO A 28 -11.35 1.53 30.51
N ALA A 29 -12.41 1.60 31.31
CA ALA A 29 -13.28 0.48 31.64
C ALA A 29 -14.39 0.30 30.59
N TYR A 30 -14.36 -0.82 29.86
CA TYR A 30 -15.49 -1.32 29.07
C TYR A 30 -15.71 -2.82 29.37
N PRO A 31 -16.96 -3.33 29.28
CA PRO A 31 -17.27 -4.72 29.60
C PRO A 31 -16.64 -5.69 28.59
N ASP A 32 -16.03 -6.76 29.09
CA ASP A 32 -15.55 -7.91 28.28
C ASP A 32 -16.76 -8.62 27.64
N GLU A 33 -17.07 -8.30 26.38
CA GLU A 33 -17.74 -9.26 25.51
C GLU A 33 -16.68 -10.24 25.01
N ALA A 34 -16.89 -11.54 25.28
CA ALA A 34 -16.00 -12.62 24.86
C ALA A 34 -15.98 -12.76 23.32
N GLU A 35 -15.17 -11.95 22.65
CA GLU A 35 -14.80 -12.15 21.26
C GLU A 35 -13.81 -13.32 21.18
N VAL A 36 -14.28 -14.40 20.58
CA VAL A 36 -13.49 -15.58 20.24
C VAL A 36 -12.30 -15.14 19.38
N ASP A 37 -11.09 -15.43 19.85
CA ASP A 37 -9.85 -15.29 19.09
C ASP A 37 -10.03 -15.96 17.72
N VAL A 38 -10.10 -15.14 16.66
CA VAL A 38 -10.34 -15.60 15.28
C VAL A 38 -9.18 -16.47 14.77
N PHE A 39 -8.06 -16.51 15.50
CA PHE A 39 -6.91 -17.37 15.27
C PHE A 39 -6.83 -18.58 16.23
N GLY A 40 -7.78 -18.69 17.17
CA GLY A 40 -7.85 -19.74 18.18
C GLY A 40 -8.60 -20.99 17.73
N GLY A 41 -8.02 -21.75 16.81
CA GLY A 41 -8.45 -23.12 16.48
C GLY A 41 -7.31 -24.12 16.69
N GLU A 42 -7.44 -24.97 17.70
CA GLU A 42 -6.59 -26.13 18.08
C GLU A 42 -5.15 -26.16 17.53
N GLY A 43 -4.23 -25.58 18.30
CA GLY A 43 -2.78 -25.64 18.04
C GLY A 43 -2.01 -24.41 18.52
N GLY A 44 -2.37 -23.86 19.68
CA GLY A 44 -1.90 -22.58 20.23
C GLY A 44 -0.38 -22.45 20.38
N ALA A 45 0.31 -22.28 19.26
CA ALA A 45 1.63 -21.68 19.20
C ALA A 45 1.44 -20.16 19.12
N ASN A 46 2.19 -19.41 19.93
CA ASN A 46 2.23 -17.95 19.90
C ASN A 46 2.35 -17.44 18.45
N PHE A 47 1.26 -16.90 17.88
CA PHE A 47 1.22 -16.33 16.52
C PHE A 47 2.11 -15.10 16.36
N ARG A 48 2.53 -14.48 17.47
CA ARG A 48 3.52 -13.39 17.51
C ARG A 48 4.92 -13.91 17.21
N THR A 49 5.23 -14.05 15.93
CA THR A 49 6.48 -14.64 15.46
C THR A 49 7.45 -13.61 14.90
N MET A 50 6.97 -12.42 14.51
CA MET A 50 7.74 -11.43 13.77
C MET A 50 8.62 -10.57 14.71
N GLY A 51 9.93 -10.59 14.49
CA GLY A 51 10.87 -9.67 15.15
C GLY A 51 11.02 -8.35 14.38
N ARG A 52 11.71 -7.36 14.97
CA ARG A 52 11.92 -6.03 14.34
C ARG A 52 12.46 -6.07 12.91
N PHE A 53 13.44 -6.92 12.61
CA PHE A 53 14.02 -6.98 11.26
C PHE A 53 13.07 -7.65 10.25
N ASP A 54 12.33 -8.66 10.70
CA ASP A 54 11.30 -9.30 9.90
C ASP A 54 10.19 -8.28 9.56
N THR A 55 9.79 -7.45 10.55
CA THR A 55 8.82 -6.36 10.34
C THR A 55 9.34 -5.32 9.35
N VAL A 56 10.59 -4.85 9.50
CA VAL A 56 11.20 -3.91 8.55
C VAL A 56 11.11 -4.48 7.13
N PHE A 57 11.49 -5.74 6.97
CA PHE A 57 11.50 -6.40 5.68
C PHE A 57 10.10 -6.57 5.08
N ALA A 58 9.12 -6.96 5.91
CA ALA A 58 7.73 -7.10 5.50
C ALA A 58 7.11 -5.76 5.09
N LEU A 59 7.36 -4.70 5.87
CA LEU A 59 6.91 -3.35 5.57
C LEU A 59 7.54 -2.82 4.28
N LEU A 60 8.85 -3.00 4.09
CA LEU A 60 9.55 -2.58 2.87
C LEU A 60 9.03 -3.34 1.65
N THR A 61 8.77 -4.63 1.78
CA THR A 61 8.17 -5.43 0.70
C THR A 61 6.79 -4.90 0.33
N ASN A 62 5.97 -4.53 1.32
CA ASN A 62 4.64 -3.98 1.07
C ASN A 62 4.69 -2.59 0.42
N GLN A 63 5.73 -1.81 0.73
CA GLN A 63 5.88 -0.45 0.21
C GLN A 63 6.55 -0.45 -1.18
N PHE A 64 7.59 -1.25 -1.38
CA PHE A 64 8.32 -1.36 -2.64
C PHE A 64 7.49 -2.16 -3.64
N GLY A 65 6.58 -1.45 -4.32
CA GLY A 65 5.71 -1.99 -5.34
C GLY A 65 5.59 -1.05 -6.54
N LEU A 66 4.41 -1.06 -7.16
CA LEU A 66 4.05 -0.22 -8.31
C LEU A 66 4.23 1.29 -8.05
N GLY A 67 4.17 1.70 -6.77
CA GLY A 67 4.41 3.07 -6.34
C GLY A 67 5.72 3.67 -6.83
N ALA A 68 6.82 2.90 -6.89
CA ALA A 68 8.11 3.42 -7.36
C ALA A 68 8.08 3.80 -8.86
N LEU A 69 7.23 3.11 -9.64
CA LEU A 69 7.17 3.26 -11.09
C LEU A 69 6.32 4.46 -11.54
N VAL A 70 5.43 4.97 -10.68
CA VAL A 70 4.61 6.14 -11.01
C VAL A 70 5.34 7.47 -10.74
N LEU A 71 6.28 7.47 -9.79
CA LEU A 71 6.91 8.69 -9.28
C LEU A 71 7.71 9.51 -10.31
N PRO A 72 8.45 8.92 -11.28
CA PRO A 72 9.11 9.73 -12.31
C PRO A 72 8.15 10.69 -13.05
N SER A 73 6.91 10.25 -13.30
CA SER A 73 5.89 11.11 -13.94
C SER A 73 5.53 12.34 -13.09
N VAL A 74 5.57 12.21 -11.76
CA VAL A 74 5.33 13.32 -10.84
C VAL A 74 6.44 14.36 -10.93
N PHE A 75 7.69 13.91 -11.05
CA PHE A 75 8.85 14.79 -11.20
C PHE A 75 8.85 15.50 -12.56
N LYS A 76 8.39 14.82 -13.61
CA LYS A 76 8.14 15.44 -14.92
C LYS A 76 7.12 16.58 -14.85
N THR A 77 6.05 16.42 -14.08
CA THR A 77 4.97 17.41 -14.03
C THR A 77 5.23 18.55 -13.04
N LEU A 78 5.74 18.25 -11.85
CA LEU A 78 6.00 19.25 -10.82
C LEU A 78 7.38 19.92 -10.95
N GLY A 79 8.29 19.31 -11.70
CA GLY A 79 9.71 19.62 -11.68
C GLY A 79 10.44 18.96 -10.51
N LEU A 80 11.77 18.96 -10.57
CA LEU A 80 12.65 18.24 -9.65
C LEU A 80 12.47 18.68 -8.18
N ILE A 81 12.43 20.00 -7.93
CA ILE A 81 12.42 20.54 -6.56
C ILE A 81 11.03 20.37 -5.92
N PRO A 82 9.92 20.81 -6.53
CA PRO A 82 8.60 20.62 -5.94
C PRO A 82 8.22 19.13 -5.83
N GLY A 83 8.64 18.29 -6.80
CA GLY A 83 8.47 16.84 -6.73
C GLY A 83 9.13 16.22 -5.50
N LEU A 84 10.39 16.56 -5.22
CA LEU A 84 11.12 16.06 -4.06
C LEU A 84 10.52 16.56 -2.74
N ILE A 85 10.14 17.84 -2.67
CA ILE A 85 9.47 18.42 -1.49
C ILE A 85 8.16 17.67 -1.20
N THR A 86 7.36 17.41 -2.24
CA THR A 86 6.07 16.72 -2.11
C THR A 86 6.28 15.26 -1.69
N LEU A 87 7.30 14.57 -2.21
CA LEU A 87 7.64 13.21 -1.81
C LEU A 87 8.07 13.13 -0.34
N VAL A 88 8.99 14.00 0.10
CA VAL A 88 9.46 14.04 1.49
C VAL A 88 8.35 14.47 2.44
N GLY A 89 7.56 15.48 2.06
CA GLY A 89 6.41 15.95 2.83
C GLY A 89 5.33 14.87 2.98
N GLY A 90 5.00 14.17 1.89
CA GLY A 90 4.09 13.02 1.91
C GLY A 90 4.60 11.92 2.84
N ALA A 91 5.89 11.59 2.79
CA ALA A 91 6.46 10.57 3.65
C ALA A 91 6.46 10.97 5.14
N ALA A 92 6.69 12.26 5.43
CA ALA A 92 6.59 12.78 6.80
C ALA A 92 5.16 12.69 7.35
N ILE A 93 4.15 13.00 6.53
CA ILE A 93 2.74 12.87 6.91
C ILE A 93 2.38 11.39 7.11
N THR A 94 2.74 10.51 6.18
CA THR A 94 2.52 9.06 6.31
C THR A 94 3.19 8.50 7.55
N TYR A 95 4.43 8.91 7.84
CA TYR A 95 5.13 8.53 9.06
C TYR A 95 4.34 8.95 10.30
N PHE A 96 3.89 10.20 10.35
CA PHE A 96 3.11 10.72 11.47
C PHE A 96 1.80 9.94 11.65
N SER A 97 1.02 9.72 10.58
CA SER A 97 -0.18 8.88 10.63
C SER A 97 0.10 7.46 11.12
N GLY A 98 1.24 6.88 10.73
CA GLY A 98 1.69 5.57 11.23
C GLY A 98 1.98 5.56 12.73
N VAL A 99 2.55 6.65 13.26
CA VAL A 99 2.77 6.84 14.70
C VAL A 99 1.44 6.95 15.46
N GLU A 100 0.43 7.60 14.89
CA GLU A 100 -0.89 7.70 15.51
C GLU A 100 -1.60 6.35 15.60
N ILE A 101 -1.56 5.57 14.51
CA ILE A 101 -2.08 4.19 14.50
C ILE A 101 -1.36 3.35 15.56
N PHE A 102 -0.05 3.52 15.71
CA PHE A 102 0.73 2.84 16.74
C PHE A 102 0.30 3.23 18.16
N TRP A 103 0.15 4.52 18.46
CA TRP A 103 -0.33 4.96 19.78
C TRP A 103 -1.71 4.41 20.11
N TYR A 104 -2.61 4.38 19.14
CA TYR A 104 -3.93 3.76 19.32
C TYR A 104 -3.82 2.26 19.60
N TYR A 105 -2.94 1.57 18.89
CA TYR A 105 -2.68 0.15 19.08
C TYR A 105 -2.13 -0.18 20.48
N LEU A 106 -1.26 0.67 21.05
CA LEU A 106 -0.74 0.46 22.40
C LEU A 106 -1.85 0.42 23.47
N VAL A 107 -2.89 1.22 23.29
CA VAL A 107 -4.05 1.23 24.21
C VAL A 107 -4.99 0.06 23.94
N HIS A 108 -5.08 -0.40 22.69
CA HIS A 108 -5.97 -1.48 22.26
C HIS A 108 -5.20 -2.63 21.56
N PRO A 109 -4.31 -3.36 22.26
CA PRO A 109 -3.39 -4.33 21.62
C PRO A 109 -4.07 -5.61 21.11
N LYS A 110 -5.37 -5.79 21.34
CA LYS A 110 -6.15 -6.95 20.90
C LYS A 110 -6.67 -6.83 19.47
N VAL A 111 -6.61 -5.64 18.86
CA VAL A 111 -7.10 -5.40 17.49
C VAL A 111 -6.16 -6.00 16.46
N THR A 112 -6.70 -6.61 15.41
CA THR A 112 -5.92 -7.33 14.39
C THR A 112 -5.92 -6.62 13.04
N ASN A 113 -6.86 -5.69 12.84
CA ASN A 113 -7.02 -4.94 11.61
C ASN A 113 -7.57 -3.53 11.91
N ILE A 114 -7.46 -2.65 10.92
CA ILE A 114 -7.89 -1.26 11.05
C ILE A 114 -9.42 -1.09 11.18
N ALA A 115 -10.21 -2.03 10.64
CA ALA A 115 -11.67 -2.00 10.77
C ALA A 115 -12.12 -2.25 12.21
N GLU A 116 -11.44 -3.14 12.94
CA GLU A 116 -11.64 -3.36 14.38
C GLU A 116 -11.27 -2.13 15.21
N MET A 117 -10.21 -1.39 14.84
CA MET A 117 -9.93 -0.10 15.50
C MET A 117 -11.10 0.87 15.32
N MET A 118 -11.64 0.96 14.11
CA MET A 118 -12.78 1.84 13.82
C MET A 118 -14.08 1.36 14.48
N LYS A 119 -14.23 0.06 14.75
CA LYS A 119 -15.31 -0.47 15.58
C LYS A 119 -15.29 0.13 16.99
N ILE A 120 -14.10 0.30 17.58
CA ILE A 120 -13.97 0.90 18.91
C ILE A 120 -14.35 2.39 18.87
N VAL A 121 -13.97 3.12 17.81
CA VAL A 121 -14.26 4.56 17.68
C VAL A 121 -15.74 4.85 17.44
N GLY A 122 -16.37 4.13 16.52
CA GLY A 122 -17.71 4.46 16.00
C GLY A 122 -18.72 3.31 16.03
N GLY A 123 -18.39 2.21 16.70
CA GLY A 123 -19.22 1.00 16.75
C GLY A 123 -19.28 0.26 15.40
N ARG A 124 -20.28 -0.61 15.30
CA ARG A 124 -20.51 -1.47 14.13
C ARG A 124 -20.67 -0.72 12.79
N PRO A 125 -21.30 0.46 12.71
CA PRO A 125 -21.37 1.20 11.45
C PRO A 125 -19.98 1.60 10.91
N ALA A 126 -19.09 2.06 11.79
CA ALA A 126 -17.73 2.44 11.42
C ALA A 126 -16.86 1.24 11.03
N GLU A 127 -17.04 0.10 11.70
CA GLU A 127 -16.42 -1.18 11.31
C GLU A 127 -16.80 -1.58 9.88
N ILE A 128 -18.10 -1.56 9.57
CA ILE A 128 -18.61 -1.96 8.25
C ILE A 128 -18.13 -1.00 7.17
N PHE A 129 -18.22 0.31 7.41
CA PHE A 129 -17.78 1.32 6.45
C PHE A 129 -16.28 1.19 6.15
N THR A 130 -15.45 1.05 7.19
CA THR A 130 -14.00 0.86 7.04
C THR A 130 -13.68 -0.49 6.39
N GLY A 131 -14.43 -1.55 6.71
CA GLY A 131 -14.28 -2.86 6.08
C GLY A 131 -14.57 -2.86 4.57
N ILE A 132 -15.66 -2.20 4.16
CA ILE A 132 -15.99 -2.01 2.74
C ILE A 132 -14.93 -1.15 2.07
N GLY A 133 -14.47 -0.07 2.71
CA GLY A 133 -13.39 0.77 2.20
C GLY A 133 -12.09 0.00 2.00
N LEU A 134 -11.73 -0.89 2.93
CA LEU A 134 -10.53 -1.72 2.85
C LEU A 134 -10.63 -2.70 1.68
N LEU A 135 -11.80 -3.32 1.50
CA LEU A 135 -12.03 -4.22 0.38
C LEU A 135 -11.96 -3.48 -0.97
N LEU A 136 -12.56 -2.29 -1.05
CA LEU A 136 -12.49 -1.44 -2.24
C LEU A 136 -11.05 -1.06 -2.56
N GLN A 137 -10.27 -0.69 -1.54
CA GLN A 137 -8.84 -0.39 -1.71
C GLN A 137 -8.09 -1.59 -2.28
N LEU A 138 -8.24 -2.77 -1.68
CA LEU A 138 -7.57 -4.00 -2.13
C LEU A 138 -7.96 -4.36 -3.58
N ILE A 139 -9.22 -4.16 -3.97
CA ILE A 139 -9.70 -4.37 -5.35
C ILE A 139 -9.02 -3.39 -6.30
N MET A 140 -8.95 -2.10 -5.95
CA MET A 140 -8.32 -1.08 -6.78
C MET A 140 -6.80 -1.29 -6.93
N THR A 141 -6.12 -1.69 -5.86
CA THR A 141 -4.69 -2.05 -5.90
C THR A 141 -4.46 -3.27 -6.77
N ALA A 142 -5.25 -4.34 -6.59
CA ALA A 142 -5.18 -5.52 -7.45
C ALA A 142 -5.46 -5.19 -8.92
N ALA A 143 -6.39 -4.27 -9.20
CA ALA A 143 -6.66 -3.80 -10.55
C ALA A 143 -5.47 -3.02 -11.15
N SER A 144 -4.80 -2.17 -10.36
CA SER A 144 -3.58 -1.50 -10.81
C SER A 144 -2.46 -2.49 -11.16
N ALA A 145 -2.31 -3.58 -10.39
CA ALA A 145 -1.37 -4.66 -10.69
C ALA A 145 -1.73 -5.39 -11.98
N VAL A 146 -3.01 -5.76 -12.17
CA VAL A 146 -3.50 -6.41 -13.39
C VAL A 146 -3.31 -5.53 -14.63
N VAL A 147 -3.59 -4.23 -14.53
CA VAL A 147 -3.32 -3.27 -15.63
C VAL A 147 -1.83 -3.20 -15.92
N THR A 148 -0.97 -3.22 -14.90
CA THR A 148 0.49 -3.22 -15.13
C THR A 148 0.97 -4.52 -15.77
N ILE A 149 0.38 -5.68 -15.43
CA ILE A 149 0.67 -6.94 -16.12
C ILE A 149 0.23 -6.86 -17.59
N SER A 150 -0.93 -6.27 -17.89
CA SER A 150 -1.38 -6.12 -19.28
C SER A 150 -0.45 -5.20 -20.08
N ILE A 151 0.03 -4.11 -19.48
CA ILE A 151 1.07 -3.23 -20.04
C ILE A 151 2.35 -4.02 -20.33
N ALA A 152 2.81 -4.83 -19.37
CA ALA A 152 4.01 -5.65 -19.53
C ALA A 152 3.86 -6.66 -20.68
N LEU A 153 2.71 -7.35 -20.73
CA LEU A 153 2.43 -8.33 -21.78
C LEU A 153 2.32 -7.66 -23.15
N ASN A 154 1.65 -6.50 -23.26
CA ASN A 154 1.57 -5.71 -24.49
C ASN A 154 2.96 -5.27 -24.96
N ALA A 155 3.79 -4.75 -24.06
CA ALA A 155 5.14 -4.28 -24.37
C ALA A 155 6.03 -5.43 -24.89
N ILE A 156 5.95 -6.61 -24.25
CA ILE A 156 6.76 -7.78 -24.62
C ILE A 156 6.29 -8.38 -25.94
N SER A 157 4.97 -8.50 -26.13
CA SER A 157 4.36 -9.17 -27.28
C SER A 157 4.18 -8.30 -28.52
N GLU A 158 4.45 -7.00 -28.42
CA GLU A 158 4.12 -6.01 -29.45
C GLU A 158 2.62 -6.03 -29.78
N HIS A 159 1.79 -6.06 -28.73
CA HIS A 159 0.33 -6.02 -28.82
C HIS A 159 -0.30 -7.18 -29.62
N ALA A 160 0.17 -8.41 -29.42
CA ALA A 160 -0.33 -9.59 -30.15
C ALA A 160 -1.78 -9.99 -29.80
N VAL A 161 -2.26 -9.62 -28.62
CA VAL A 161 -3.64 -9.85 -28.16
C VAL A 161 -4.24 -8.52 -27.73
N CYS A 162 -5.54 -8.34 -27.94
CA CYS A 162 -6.29 -7.20 -27.42
C CYS A 162 -6.02 -7.01 -25.91
N THR A 163 -5.87 -5.76 -25.46
CA THR A 163 -5.57 -5.43 -24.05
C THR A 163 -6.58 -6.03 -23.07
N VAL A 164 -7.86 -6.12 -23.43
CA VAL A 164 -8.90 -6.82 -22.65
C VAL A 164 -8.54 -8.28 -22.41
N GLY A 165 -7.99 -8.96 -23.42
CA GLY A 165 -7.52 -10.33 -23.33
C GLY A 165 -6.30 -10.47 -22.42
N TYR A 166 -5.35 -9.54 -22.48
CA TYR A 166 -4.21 -9.55 -21.55
C TYR A 166 -4.64 -9.29 -20.10
N ILE A 167 -5.59 -8.39 -19.88
CA ILE A 167 -6.20 -8.18 -18.56
C ILE A 167 -6.88 -9.48 -18.08
N ALA A 168 -7.60 -10.18 -18.94
CA ALA A 168 -8.22 -11.46 -18.59
C ALA A 168 -7.17 -12.52 -18.19
N ILE A 169 -6.08 -12.64 -18.97
CA ILE A 169 -4.96 -13.54 -18.66
C ILE A 169 -4.35 -13.21 -17.30
N ALA A 170 -4.08 -11.92 -17.04
CA ALA A 170 -3.53 -11.46 -15.78
C ALA A 170 -4.46 -11.79 -14.59
N CYS A 171 -5.77 -11.54 -14.72
CA CYS A 171 -6.75 -11.92 -13.69
C CYS A 171 -6.81 -13.43 -13.47
N ILE A 172 -6.77 -14.26 -14.52
CA ILE A 172 -6.78 -15.72 -14.39
C ILE A 172 -5.52 -16.21 -13.67
N LEU A 173 -4.35 -15.69 -14.02
CA LEU A 173 -3.10 -16.04 -13.36
C LEU A 173 -3.15 -15.70 -11.87
N CYS A 174 -3.57 -14.49 -11.51
CA CYS A 174 -3.65 -14.08 -10.11
C CYS A 174 -4.75 -14.85 -9.35
N PHE A 175 -5.89 -15.13 -9.98
CA PHE A 175 -6.94 -15.98 -9.42
C PHE A 175 -6.40 -17.36 -9.06
N MET A 176 -5.66 -18.01 -9.97
CA MET A 176 -5.08 -19.33 -9.77
C MET A 176 -4.05 -19.32 -8.63
N LEU A 177 -3.21 -18.28 -8.57
CA LEU A 177 -2.24 -18.09 -7.49
C LEU A 177 -2.91 -17.85 -6.12
N CYS A 178 -4.14 -17.30 -6.10
CA CYS A 178 -4.92 -17.09 -4.88
C CYS A 178 -5.68 -18.35 -4.39
N ILE A 179 -5.74 -19.44 -5.17
CA ILE A 179 -6.48 -20.66 -4.79
C ILE A 179 -5.95 -21.29 -3.49
N PRO A 180 -4.63 -21.45 -3.28
CA PRO A 180 -4.12 -21.99 -2.02
C PRO A 180 -4.51 -21.09 -0.84
N ARG A 181 -5.20 -21.64 0.16
CA ARG A 181 -5.64 -20.90 1.37
C ARG A 181 -4.50 -20.44 2.27
N THR A 182 -3.27 -20.92 2.05
CA THR A 182 -2.13 -20.62 2.90
C THR A 182 -1.33 -19.42 2.40
N ALA A 183 -1.19 -18.39 3.23
CA ALA A 183 -0.34 -17.23 2.94
C ALA A 183 1.19 -17.52 3.04
N LYS A 184 1.60 -18.78 3.18
CA LYS A 184 3.03 -19.15 3.30
C LYS A 184 3.85 -18.70 2.09
N PHE A 185 3.28 -18.85 0.89
CA PHE A 185 3.93 -18.41 -0.34
C PHE A 185 4.07 -16.88 -0.39
N LEU A 186 3.06 -16.14 0.09
CA LEU A 186 3.10 -14.68 0.18
C LEU A 186 4.17 -14.18 1.14
N ALA A 187 4.38 -14.87 2.26
CA ALA A 187 5.46 -14.55 3.20
C ALA A 187 6.86 -14.80 2.59
N GLN A 188 6.98 -15.76 1.67
CA GLN A 188 8.25 -16.12 1.00
C GLN A 188 8.53 -15.27 -0.25
N SER A 189 7.52 -14.64 -0.85
CA SER A 189 7.65 -13.88 -2.09
C SER A 189 8.20 -12.46 -1.92
N GLY A 190 8.41 -11.99 -0.67
CA GLY A 190 8.84 -10.62 -0.43
C GLY A 190 10.25 -10.27 -0.95
N LEU A 191 11.23 -11.15 -0.71
CA LEU A 191 12.59 -10.94 -1.21
C LEU A 191 12.68 -11.02 -2.74
N PRO A 192 12.07 -12.02 -3.40
CA PRO A 192 11.96 -12.01 -4.86
C PRO A 192 11.31 -10.74 -5.42
N CYS A 193 10.28 -10.20 -4.77
CA CYS A 193 9.59 -8.98 -5.19
C CYS A 193 10.53 -7.76 -5.19
N ILE A 194 11.25 -7.53 -4.08
CA ILE A 194 12.20 -6.41 -3.97
C ILE A 194 13.31 -6.54 -5.02
N LEU A 195 13.90 -7.74 -5.16
CA LEU A 195 14.95 -7.97 -6.16
C LEU A 195 14.45 -7.76 -7.59
N SER A 196 13.22 -8.16 -7.88
CA SER A 196 12.56 -8.00 -9.18
C SER A 196 12.37 -6.51 -9.53
N ILE A 197 11.86 -5.69 -8.60
CA ILE A 197 11.70 -4.23 -8.82
C ILE A 197 13.05 -3.53 -8.95
N LEU A 198 14.04 -3.91 -8.13
CA LEU A 198 15.40 -3.36 -8.22
C LEU A 198 16.04 -3.68 -9.57
N ALA A 199 15.93 -4.94 -10.02
CA ALA A 199 16.48 -5.35 -11.32
C ALA A 199 15.79 -4.62 -12.48
N ALA A 200 14.46 -4.52 -12.46
CA ALA A 200 13.70 -3.83 -13.49
C ALA A 200 14.01 -2.32 -13.55
N SER A 201 14.00 -1.64 -12.40
CA SER A 201 14.34 -0.21 -12.33
C SER A 201 15.77 0.07 -12.79
N LEU A 202 16.73 -0.76 -12.36
CA LEU A 202 18.12 -0.64 -12.81
C LEU A 202 18.25 -0.87 -14.32
N SER A 203 17.56 -1.86 -14.88
CA SER A 203 17.57 -2.08 -16.34
C SER A 203 16.99 -0.90 -17.13
N THR A 204 15.96 -0.24 -16.61
CA THR A 204 15.37 0.97 -17.22
C THR A 204 16.35 2.14 -17.18
N MET A 205 17.01 2.37 -16.04
CA MET A 205 18.01 3.43 -15.90
C MET A 205 19.22 3.20 -16.81
N ILE A 206 19.73 1.97 -16.88
CA ILE A 206 20.83 1.60 -17.79
C ILE A 206 20.40 1.79 -19.25
N GLY A 207 19.20 1.34 -19.62
CA GLY A 207 18.67 1.49 -20.97
C GLY A 207 18.60 2.96 -21.41
N LEU A 208 18.07 3.83 -20.53
CA LEU A 208 18.00 5.26 -20.75
C LEU A 208 19.37 5.97 -20.73
N GLY A 209 20.34 5.42 -20.01
CA GLY A 209 21.70 5.98 -19.97
C GLY A 209 22.52 5.68 -21.22
N ILE A 210 22.18 4.64 -21.97
CA ILE A 210 22.90 4.21 -23.18
C ILE A 210 22.21 4.74 -24.45
N SER A 211 20.88 4.78 -24.46
CA SER A 211 20.10 5.14 -25.64
C SER A 211 18.97 6.11 -25.29
N ASN A 212 18.67 7.00 -26.23
CA ASN A 212 17.58 7.96 -26.08
C ASN A 212 16.20 7.26 -26.01
N PRO A 213 15.19 7.88 -25.38
CA PRO A 213 13.82 7.40 -25.36
C PRO A 213 13.28 7.13 -26.78
N PRO A 214 12.35 6.16 -26.97
CA PRO A 214 11.87 5.77 -28.30
C PRO A 214 11.29 6.90 -29.17
N ARG A 215 10.76 7.95 -28.54
CA ARG A 215 10.10 9.08 -29.20
C ARG A 215 11.03 10.29 -29.41
N ALA A 216 12.25 10.22 -28.89
CA ALA A 216 13.22 11.30 -29.00
C ALA A 216 13.82 11.35 -30.40
N LEU A 217 13.97 12.55 -30.96
CA LEU A 217 14.64 12.77 -32.24
C LEU A 217 16.17 12.56 -32.10
N GLU A 218 16.85 12.35 -33.22
CA GLU A 218 18.31 12.26 -33.22
C GLU A 218 18.95 13.54 -32.68
N GLY A 219 19.93 13.39 -31.78
CA GLY A 219 20.60 14.53 -31.13
C GLY A 219 19.83 15.20 -30.00
N TRP A 220 18.65 14.67 -29.63
CA TRP A 220 17.90 15.13 -28.45
C TRP A 220 18.75 15.05 -27.18
N LYS A 221 18.56 16.03 -26.30
CA LYS A 221 19.16 16.10 -24.97
C LYS A 221 18.06 16.37 -23.94
N PRO A 222 18.13 15.73 -22.76
CA PRO A 222 17.14 15.95 -21.72
C PRO A 222 17.22 17.39 -21.20
N GLU A 223 16.12 18.12 -21.31
CA GLU A 223 15.93 19.40 -20.63
C GLU A 223 15.26 19.15 -19.28
N ILE A 224 15.98 19.46 -18.20
CA ILE A 224 15.53 19.17 -16.83
C ILE A 224 14.87 20.42 -16.26
N GLU A 225 13.57 20.34 -15.99
CA GLU A 225 12.85 21.41 -15.31
C GLU A 225 13.05 21.30 -13.79
N LEU A 226 13.67 22.32 -13.21
CA LEU A 226 13.82 22.40 -11.75
C LEU A 226 12.48 22.73 -11.07
N PHE A 227 11.69 23.59 -11.71
CA PHE A 227 10.37 24.02 -11.28
C PHE A 227 9.41 23.93 -12.47
N GLY A 228 8.50 22.95 -12.44
CA GLY A 228 7.45 22.84 -13.44
C GLY A 228 6.38 23.91 -13.24
N THR A 229 5.60 24.17 -14.28
CA THR A 229 4.41 25.05 -14.23
C THR A 229 3.12 24.26 -14.44
N PRO A 230 2.78 23.33 -13.53
CA PRO A 230 1.61 22.48 -13.68
C PRO A 230 0.31 23.26 -13.47
N THR A 231 -0.74 22.79 -14.13
CA THR A 231 -2.13 23.18 -13.83
C THR A 231 -2.55 22.64 -12.46
N LEU A 232 -3.59 23.23 -11.87
CA LEU A 232 -4.12 22.78 -10.57
C LEU A 232 -4.52 21.28 -10.59
N ARG A 233 -5.06 20.82 -11.72
CA ARG A 233 -5.44 19.43 -11.95
C ARG A 233 -4.23 18.50 -11.88
N GLU A 234 -3.18 18.83 -12.61
CA GLU A 234 -1.93 18.06 -12.64
C GLU A 234 -1.28 17.97 -11.25
N VAL A 235 -1.35 19.05 -10.45
CA VAL A 235 -0.88 19.03 -9.06
C VAL A 235 -1.66 18.01 -8.22
N PHE A 236 -2.99 17.96 -8.33
CA PHE A 236 -3.77 16.96 -7.58
C PHE A 236 -3.42 15.53 -7.98
N ASN A 237 -3.33 15.24 -9.28
CA ASN A 237 -2.95 13.90 -9.72
C ASN A 237 -1.54 13.52 -9.25
N CYS A 238 -0.59 14.46 -9.22
CA CYS A 238 0.75 14.23 -8.67
C CYS A 238 0.73 13.89 -7.17
N VAL A 239 -0.05 14.62 -6.38
CA VAL A 239 -0.22 14.36 -4.94
C VAL A 239 -0.85 12.98 -4.70
N LEU A 240 -1.86 12.60 -5.51
CA LEU A 240 -2.50 11.28 -5.43
C LEU A 240 -1.53 10.15 -5.79
N LYS A 241 -0.68 10.34 -6.79
CA LYS A 241 0.37 9.37 -7.17
C LYS A 241 1.42 9.18 -6.06
N ILE A 242 1.83 10.27 -5.40
CA ILE A 242 2.73 10.20 -4.24
C ILE A 242 2.05 9.47 -3.07
N LEU A 243 0.78 9.79 -2.81
CA LEU A 243 -0.02 9.12 -1.79
C LEU A 243 -0.10 7.61 -2.06
N PHE A 244 -0.38 7.19 -3.30
CA PHE A 244 -0.34 5.78 -3.69
C PHE A 244 1.02 5.15 -3.37
N ALA A 245 2.10 5.82 -3.77
CA ALA A 245 3.45 5.29 -3.62
C ALA A 245 3.88 5.14 -2.16
N LEU A 246 3.33 5.95 -1.26
CA LEU A 246 3.64 5.93 0.17
C LEU A 246 2.55 5.24 1.02
N ALA A 247 1.54 4.66 0.38
CA ALA A 247 0.44 4.08 1.12
C ALA A 247 0.73 2.64 1.56
N GLY A 248 1.01 2.46 2.85
CA GLY A 248 1.11 1.14 3.51
C GLY A 248 0.30 1.00 4.80
N ASN A 249 -0.32 2.11 5.25
CA ASN A 249 -0.81 2.26 6.63
C ASN A 249 -1.93 1.27 7.01
N TYR A 250 -2.74 0.84 6.03
CA TYR A 250 -3.84 -0.11 6.26
C TYR A 250 -3.35 -1.46 6.83
N ALA A 251 -2.11 -1.86 6.51
CA ALA A 251 -1.54 -3.14 6.93
C ALA A 251 -0.79 -3.05 8.28
N PHE A 252 -0.53 -1.84 8.79
CA PHE A 252 0.30 -1.63 9.99
C PHE A 252 -0.25 -2.36 11.21
N VAL A 253 -1.57 -2.33 11.40
CA VAL A 253 -2.24 -3.00 12.53
C VAL A 253 -2.02 -4.50 12.48
N THR A 254 -2.13 -5.10 11.30
CA THR A 254 -1.92 -6.54 11.11
C THR A 254 -0.47 -6.93 11.39
N TYR A 255 0.50 -6.12 10.92
CA TYR A 255 1.90 -6.35 11.27
C TYR A 255 2.15 -6.23 12.78
N MET A 256 1.58 -5.22 13.44
CA MET A 256 1.71 -5.07 14.90
C MET A 256 1.08 -6.23 15.68
N ALA A 257 0.01 -6.85 15.16
CA ALA A 257 -0.61 -8.03 15.76
C ALA A 257 0.32 -9.26 15.70
N GLU A 258 1.10 -9.40 14.63
CA GLU A 258 2.04 -10.50 14.41
C GLU A 258 3.44 -10.30 15.06
N MET A 259 3.74 -9.09 15.55
CA MET A 259 5.00 -8.77 16.20
C MET A 259 5.12 -9.34 17.62
N LYS A 260 6.31 -9.81 18.00
CA LYS A 260 6.63 -10.22 19.37
C LYS A 260 6.47 -9.08 20.37
N ASN A 261 7.14 -7.95 20.11
CA ASN A 261 7.17 -6.77 20.97
C ASN A 261 6.85 -5.49 20.17
N PRO A 262 5.59 -5.30 19.70
CA PRO A 262 5.23 -4.16 18.86
C PRO A 262 5.54 -2.82 19.54
N GLU A 263 5.38 -2.73 20.86
CA GLU A 263 5.66 -1.53 21.68
C GLU A 263 7.08 -0.95 21.53
N LYS A 264 8.09 -1.81 21.34
CA LYS A 264 9.48 -1.39 21.25
C LYS A 264 9.96 -1.35 19.80
N ASP A 265 9.46 -2.26 18.99
CA ASP A 265 10.04 -2.57 17.69
C ASP A 265 9.31 -1.89 16.51
N PHE A 266 8.04 -1.49 16.68
CA PHE A 266 7.25 -0.99 15.55
C PHE A 266 7.74 0.38 15.06
N ILE A 267 7.97 1.34 15.97
CA ILE A 267 8.49 2.67 15.60
C ILE A 267 9.88 2.59 14.97
N TYR A 268 10.74 1.67 15.46
CA TYR A 268 12.02 1.39 14.82
C TYR A 268 11.81 0.93 13.37
N SER A 269 10.88 0.00 13.16
CA SER A 269 10.58 -0.55 11.83
C SER A 269 9.98 0.50 10.89
N LEU A 270 9.09 1.36 11.42
CA LEU A 270 8.46 2.45 10.69
C LEU A 270 9.46 3.54 10.26
N ARG A 271 10.46 3.85 11.10
CA ARG A 271 11.53 4.79 10.74
C ARG A 271 12.38 4.27 9.57
N TRP A 272 12.72 2.99 9.60
CA TRP A 272 13.44 2.34 8.51
C TRP A 272 12.62 2.27 7.22
N LEU A 273 11.33 1.93 7.34
CA LEU A 273 10.39 1.94 6.22
C LEU A 273 10.42 3.30 5.51
N MET A 274 10.11 4.37 6.23
CA MET A 274 9.97 5.70 5.61
C MET A 274 11.31 6.24 5.11
N GLY A 275 12.40 6.07 5.87
CA GLY A 275 13.73 6.51 5.44
C GLY A 275 14.20 5.79 4.18
N ALA A 276 14.10 4.47 4.14
CA ALA A 276 14.50 3.68 2.97
C ALA A 276 13.58 3.94 1.77
N SER A 277 12.27 4.07 1.98
CA SER A 277 11.33 4.41 0.91
C SER A 277 11.60 5.76 0.27
N VAL A 278 11.81 6.82 1.05
CA VAL A 278 12.12 8.14 0.49
C VAL A 278 13.41 8.11 -0.34
N ILE A 279 14.47 7.48 0.18
CA ILE A 279 15.75 7.38 -0.54
C ILE A 279 15.58 6.59 -1.85
N PHE A 280 14.93 5.42 -1.76
CA PHE A 280 14.73 4.54 -2.91
C PHE A 280 13.87 5.20 -4.00
N TYR A 281 12.76 5.80 -3.60
CA TYR A 281 11.83 6.47 -4.49
C TYR A 281 12.41 7.73 -5.11
N ALA A 282 13.11 8.57 -4.33
CA ALA A 282 13.78 9.74 -4.86
C ALA A 282 14.86 9.32 -5.86
N PHE A 283 15.65 8.29 -5.56
CA PHE A 283 16.69 7.81 -6.47
C PHE A 283 16.14 7.35 -7.83
N ILE A 284 15.09 6.51 -7.83
CA ILE A 284 14.45 6.08 -9.09
C ILE A 284 13.79 7.24 -9.81
N ALA A 285 13.01 8.06 -9.09
CA ALA A 285 12.25 9.16 -9.67
C ALA A 285 13.16 10.18 -10.36
N ILE A 286 14.20 10.63 -9.65
CA ILE A 286 15.17 11.61 -10.14
C ILE A 286 15.95 11.03 -11.31
N THR A 287 16.49 9.81 -11.19
CA THR A 287 17.35 9.23 -12.24
C THR A 287 16.58 9.01 -13.53
N VAL A 288 15.38 8.42 -13.47
CA VAL A 288 14.56 8.21 -14.67
C VAL A 288 14.13 9.55 -15.27
N TYR A 289 13.71 10.52 -14.46
CA TYR A 289 13.33 11.83 -14.95
C TYR A 289 14.49 12.59 -15.59
N CYS A 290 15.68 12.58 -15.00
CA CYS A 290 16.85 13.25 -15.58
C CYS A 290 17.31 12.63 -16.91
N LEU A 291 17.03 11.34 -17.14
CA LEU A 291 17.41 10.66 -18.38
C LEU A 291 16.32 10.74 -19.45
N ALA A 292 15.04 10.67 -19.08
CA ALA A 292 13.92 10.66 -20.03
C ALA A 292 13.27 12.04 -20.23
N ALA A 293 13.41 12.96 -19.27
CA ALA A 293 12.82 14.30 -19.24
C ALA A 293 11.35 14.32 -19.71
N GLU A 294 11.03 15.04 -20.79
CA GLU A 294 9.68 15.14 -21.37
C GLU A 294 9.10 13.78 -21.82
N PHE A 295 9.94 12.78 -22.11
CA PHE A 295 9.52 11.43 -22.49
C PHE A 295 9.33 10.48 -21.31
N THR A 296 9.38 10.97 -20.07
CA THR A 296 9.03 10.18 -18.90
C THR A 296 7.57 9.73 -18.99
N ALA A 297 7.37 8.41 -19.04
CA ALA A 297 6.09 7.72 -19.11
C ALA A 297 5.72 7.12 -17.74
N SER A 298 4.48 6.65 -17.61
CA SER A 298 4.01 5.98 -16.40
C SER A 298 3.19 4.73 -16.76
N PRO A 299 3.64 3.51 -16.40
CA PRO A 299 4.79 3.22 -15.52
C PRO A 299 6.15 3.61 -16.12
N ALA A 300 7.09 3.98 -15.26
CA ALA A 300 8.43 4.45 -15.62
C ALA A 300 9.18 3.55 -16.61
N LEU A 301 8.93 2.25 -16.54
CA LEU A 301 9.52 1.22 -17.39
C LEU A 301 9.29 1.50 -18.88
N SER A 302 8.13 2.07 -19.23
CA SER A 302 7.78 2.46 -20.60
C SER A 302 8.57 3.64 -21.14
N SER A 303 9.31 4.36 -20.30
CA SER A 303 10.19 5.44 -20.75
C SER A 303 11.44 4.91 -21.46
N ALA A 304 11.84 3.67 -21.14
CA ALA A 304 13.05 3.07 -21.69
C ALA A 304 12.95 2.78 -23.19
N PRO A 305 14.11 2.70 -23.89
CA PRO A 305 14.18 2.18 -25.26
C PRO A 305 13.52 0.80 -25.36
N ILE A 306 12.93 0.47 -26.51
CA ILE A 306 12.05 -0.70 -26.72
C ILE A 306 12.64 -2.00 -26.15
N ILE A 307 13.90 -2.33 -26.45
CA ILE A 307 14.54 -3.57 -25.98
C ILE A 307 14.70 -3.55 -24.45
N ALA A 308 15.18 -2.43 -23.89
CA ALA A 308 15.35 -2.28 -22.46
C ALA A 308 14.00 -2.31 -21.73
N ALA A 309 12.95 -1.69 -22.29
CA ALA A 309 11.60 -1.75 -21.76
C ALA A 309 11.06 -3.19 -21.71
N LYS A 310 11.25 -4.00 -22.76
CA LYS A 310 10.86 -5.42 -22.75
C LYS A 310 11.57 -6.22 -21.66
N VAL A 311 12.88 -6.00 -21.49
CA VAL A 311 13.67 -6.66 -20.43
C VAL A 311 13.16 -6.21 -19.05
N ALA A 312 12.96 -4.91 -18.85
CA ALA A 312 12.50 -4.35 -17.59
C ALA A 312 11.09 -4.86 -17.22
N TYR A 313 10.19 -4.92 -18.20
CA TYR A 313 8.86 -5.50 -18.02
C TYR A 313 8.91 -7.00 -17.70
N GLY A 314 9.80 -7.76 -18.33
CA GLY A 314 10.02 -9.17 -17.98
C GLY A 314 10.54 -9.34 -16.55
N LEU A 315 11.48 -8.49 -16.12
CA LEU A 315 12.08 -8.54 -14.79
C LEU A 315 11.12 -8.14 -13.68
N VAL A 316 10.17 -7.25 -13.93
CA VAL A 316 9.21 -6.76 -12.91
C VAL A 316 8.00 -7.68 -12.72
N LEU A 317 7.71 -8.58 -13.66
CA LEU A 317 6.54 -9.47 -13.59
C LEU A 317 6.39 -10.23 -12.26
N PRO A 318 7.46 -10.83 -11.67
CA PRO A 318 7.36 -11.49 -10.37
C PRO A 318 6.85 -10.57 -9.26
N ALA A 319 7.30 -9.32 -9.23
CA ALA A 319 6.87 -8.35 -8.24
C ALA A 319 5.39 -7.97 -8.40
N ILE A 320 4.95 -7.68 -9.63
CA ILE A 320 3.57 -7.27 -9.88
C ILE A 320 2.58 -8.43 -9.67
N LEU A 321 2.97 -9.66 -10.04
CA LEU A 321 2.18 -10.86 -9.75
C LEU A 321 2.07 -11.10 -8.24
N THR A 322 3.15 -10.86 -7.49
CA THR A 322 3.14 -10.96 -6.02
C THR A 322 2.23 -9.91 -5.40
N ASP A 323 2.25 -8.68 -5.90
CA ASP A 323 1.37 -7.60 -5.45
C ASP A 323 -0.11 -7.91 -5.70
N GLY A 324 -0.46 -8.34 -6.92
CA GLY A 324 -1.80 -8.78 -7.26
C GLY A 324 -2.26 -9.97 -6.41
N LEU A 325 -1.39 -10.94 -6.16
CA LEU A 325 -1.64 -12.07 -5.27
C LEU A 325 -1.85 -11.62 -3.81
N ALA A 326 -1.03 -10.71 -3.30
CA ALA A 326 -1.14 -10.20 -1.94
C ALA A 326 -2.51 -9.56 -1.71
N CYS A 327 -2.87 -8.61 -2.57
CA CYS A 327 -4.13 -7.90 -2.49
C CYS A 327 -5.33 -8.84 -2.70
N GLY A 328 -5.25 -9.72 -3.69
CA GLY A 328 -6.31 -10.69 -4.00
C GLY A 328 -6.54 -11.71 -2.88
N HIS A 329 -5.47 -12.23 -2.29
CA HIS A 329 -5.56 -13.20 -1.20
C HIS A 329 -6.09 -12.54 0.08
N ILE A 330 -5.61 -11.35 0.44
CA ILE A 330 -6.10 -10.60 1.61
C ILE A 330 -7.58 -10.25 1.44
N GLY A 331 -7.98 -9.73 0.27
CA GLY A 331 -9.37 -9.37 -0.03
C GLY A 331 -10.29 -10.58 -0.02
N THR A 332 -9.89 -11.68 -0.66
CA THR A 332 -10.63 -12.95 -0.65
C THR A 332 -10.79 -13.48 0.77
N LYS A 333 -9.71 -13.49 1.57
CA LYS A 333 -9.74 -13.94 2.96
C LYS A 333 -10.68 -13.08 3.82
N TYR A 334 -10.68 -11.77 3.63
CA TYR A 334 -11.58 -10.86 4.33
C TYR A 334 -13.05 -11.18 4.04
N VAL A 335 -13.42 -11.33 2.76
CA VAL A 335 -14.79 -11.70 2.35
C VAL A 335 -15.17 -13.09 2.87
N TYR A 336 -14.26 -14.06 2.73
CA TYR A 336 -14.46 -15.42 3.19
C TYR A 336 -14.72 -15.50 4.69
N ILE A 337 -13.89 -14.87 5.52
CA ILE A 337 -14.07 -14.85 6.99
C ILE A 337 -15.39 -14.14 7.34
N THR A 338 -15.73 -13.05 6.66
CA THR A 338 -16.97 -12.31 6.89
C THR A 338 -18.21 -13.18 6.59
N ILE A 339 -18.20 -13.92 5.48
CA ILE A 339 -19.28 -14.87 5.15
C ILE A 339 -19.35 -15.99 6.18
N MET A 340 -18.21 -16.60 6.52
CA MET A 340 -18.12 -17.70 7.50
C MET A 340 -18.63 -17.27 8.88
N ARG A 341 -18.35 -16.03 9.30
CA ARG A 341 -18.90 -15.41 10.50
C ARG A 341 -20.42 -15.28 10.42
N LYS A 342 -20.94 -14.78 9.29
CA LYS A 342 -22.39 -14.58 9.09
C LYS A 342 -23.17 -15.90 9.12
N ILE A 343 -22.58 -17.00 8.67
CA ILE A 343 -23.20 -18.33 8.68
C ILE A 343 -22.85 -19.15 9.94
N ASN A 344 -22.23 -18.54 10.96
CA ASN A 344 -21.79 -19.18 12.20
C ASN A 344 -20.90 -20.42 12.02
N ALA A 345 -20.14 -20.49 10.92
CA ALA A 345 -19.27 -21.61 10.58
C ALA A 345 -17.78 -21.30 10.80
N LEU A 346 -17.43 -20.38 11.71
CA LEU A 346 -16.03 -19.98 11.96
C LEU A 346 -15.12 -21.16 12.31
N LYS A 347 -15.65 -22.19 12.98
CA LYS A 347 -14.90 -23.42 13.31
C LYS A 347 -14.50 -24.24 12.08
N GLU A 348 -15.14 -24.01 10.93
CA GLU A 348 -14.87 -24.69 9.66
C GLU A 348 -13.95 -23.88 8.71
N VAL A 349 -13.44 -22.72 9.16
CA VAL A 349 -12.59 -21.81 8.36
C VAL A 349 -11.31 -22.50 7.88
N THR A 350 -10.73 -23.35 8.74
CA THR A 350 -9.54 -24.15 8.41
C THR A 350 -9.89 -25.57 7.97
N ALA A 351 -11.16 -25.98 8.06
CA ALA A 351 -11.59 -27.32 7.71
C ALA A 351 -11.50 -27.56 6.19
N ASN A 352 -11.18 -28.78 5.80
CA ASN A 352 -11.16 -29.23 4.40
C ASN A 352 -12.52 -29.79 3.98
N THR A 353 -13.58 -28.99 4.14
CA THR A 353 -14.94 -29.37 3.73
C THR A 353 -15.27 -28.78 2.35
N PRO A 354 -16.13 -29.45 1.53
CA PRO A 354 -16.58 -28.91 0.24
C PRO A 354 -17.25 -27.54 0.38
N LYS A 355 -17.98 -27.31 1.47
CA LYS A 355 -18.60 -26.01 1.80
C LYS A 355 -17.54 -24.93 2.01
N SER A 356 -16.53 -25.21 2.84
CA SER A 356 -15.44 -24.27 3.14
C SER A 356 -14.65 -23.89 1.88
N TRP A 357 -14.33 -24.89 1.04
CA TRP A 357 -13.69 -24.69 -0.27
C TRP A 357 -14.58 -23.96 -1.28
N GLY A 358 -15.88 -24.27 -1.33
CA GLY A 358 -16.84 -23.61 -2.22
C GLY A 358 -16.99 -22.13 -1.91
N ILE A 359 -17.07 -21.76 -0.63
CA ILE A 359 -17.13 -20.34 -0.22
C ILE A 359 -15.79 -19.65 -0.52
N TRP A 360 -14.65 -20.31 -0.29
CA TRP A 360 -13.33 -19.76 -0.61
C TRP A 360 -13.17 -19.48 -2.11
N ILE A 361 -13.38 -20.49 -2.96
CA ILE A 361 -13.26 -20.35 -4.42
C ILE A 361 -14.29 -19.35 -4.95
N GLY A 362 -15.53 -19.39 -4.45
CA GLY A 362 -16.57 -18.43 -4.83
C GLY A 362 -16.21 -16.98 -4.46
N SER A 363 -15.64 -16.76 -3.27
CA SER A 363 -15.17 -15.43 -2.84
C SER A 363 -14.00 -14.95 -3.71
N ASN A 364 -13.06 -15.84 -4.02
CA ASN A 364 -11.92 -15.55 -4.90
C ASN A 364 -12.41 -15.18 -6.32
N ALA A 365 -13.34 -15.95 -6.87
CA ALA A 365 -13.90 -15.70 -8.20
C ALA A 365 -14.64 -14.36 -8.24
N ALA A 366 -15.48 -14.07 -7.25
CA ALA A 366 -16.18 -12.79 -7.16
C ALA A 366 -15.21 -11.60 -7.08
N PHE A 367 -14.15 -11.72 -6.26
CA PHE A 367 -13.12 -10.69 -6.15
C PHE A 367 -12.46 -10.40 -7.51
N TRP A 368 -11.97 -11.43 -8.19
CA TRP A 368 -11.26 -11.26 -9.47
C TRP A 368 -12.17 -10.86 -10.64
N ILE A 369 -13.46 -11.20 -10.61
CA ILE A 369 -14.44 -10.68 -11.58
C ILE A 369 -14.59 -9.17 -11.42
N ILE A 370 -14.69 -8.66 -10.19
CA ILE A 370 -14.79 -7.21 -9.95
C ILE A 370 -13.49 -6.51 -10.39
N VAL A 371 -12.33 -7.08 -10.05
CA VAL A 371 -11.02 -6.57 -10.50
C VAL A 371 -10.94 -6.55 -12.03
N PHE A 372 -11.41 -7.57 -12.72
CA PHE A 372 -11.44 -7.63 -14.19
C PHE A 372 -12.29 -6.51 -14.78
N ILE A 373 -13.50 -6.28 -14.27
CA ILE A 373 -14.39 -5.21 -14.74
C ILE A 373 -13.74 -3.84 -14.52
N LEU A 374 -13.18 -3.62 -13.33
CA LEU A 374 -12.55 -2.36 -12.97
C LEU A 374 -11.31 -2.07 -13.81
N SER A 375 -10.44 -3.06 -14.01
CA SER A 375 -9.21 -2.94 -14.81
C SER A 375 -9.50 -2.61 -16.27
N ASN A 376 -10.61 -3.14 -16.83
CA ASN A 376 -11.04 -2.79 -18.17
C ASN A 376 -11.78 -1.44 -18.25
N THR A 377 -12.37 -1.00 -17.15
CA THR A 377 -13.03 0.32 -17.08
C THR A 377 -11.99 1.44 -17.08
N ILE A 378 -10.85 1.23 -16.41
CA ILE A 378 -9.74 2.20 -16.34
C ILE A 378 -8.45 1.49 -16.80
N PRO A 379 -8.26 1.25 -18.12
CA PRO A 379 -7.12 0.51 -18.64
C PRO A 379 -5.83 1.36 -18.73
N VAL A 380 -5.73 2.40 -17.91
CA VAL A 380 -4.61 3.36 -17.84
C VAL A 380 -4.05 3.34 -16.43
N PHE A 381 -2.77 3.03 -16.31
CA PHE A 381 -2.10 2.85 -15.02
C PHE A 381 -2.17 4.11 -14.14
N ASP A 382 -1.85 5.27 -14.70
CA ASP A 382 -1.89 6.53 -13.95
C ASP A 382 -3.28 6.89 -13.43
N SER A 383 -4.31 6.73 -14.27
CA SER A 383 -5.67 7.05 -13.88
C SER A 383 -6.18 6.10 -12.81
N ILE A 384 -5.91 4.78 -12.90
CA ILE A 384 -6.39 3.84 -11.88
C ILE A 384 -5.69 4.05 -10.54
N VAL A 385 -4.39 4.38 -10.55
CA VAL A 385 -3.61 4.73 -9.35
C VAL A 385 -4.16 6.00 -8.69
N ALA A 386 -4.42 7.04 -9.48
CA ALA A 386 -4.91 8.31 -8.95
C ALA A 386 -6.35 8.19 -8.42
N VAL A 387 -7.25 7.52 -9.16
CA VAL A 387 -8.63 7.25 -8.72
C VAL A 387 -8.67 6.41 -7.44
N SER A 388 -7.85 5.35 -7.36
CA SER A 388 -7.72 4.53 -6.16
C SER A 388 -7.32 5.38 -4.95
N SER A 389 -6.35 6.27 -5.17
CA SER A 389 -5.80 7.11 -4.11
C SER A 389 -6.76 8.16 -3.61
N ALA A 390 -7.49 8.79 -4.53
CA ALA A 390 -8.52 9.76 -4.19
C ALA A 390 -9.64 9.13 -3.38
N THR A 391 -10.05 7.90 -3.75
CA THR A 391 -11.23 7.25 -3.17
C THR A 391 -10.93 6.60 -1.82
N THR A 392 -9.79 5.91 -1.68
CA THR A 392 -9.52 5.04 -0.52
C THR A 392 -8.24 5.40 0.21
N TYR A 393 -7.10 5.48 -0.47
CA TYR A 393 -5.81 5.65 0.21
C TYR A 393 -5.72 6.96 1.01
N ALA A 394 -6.38 8.03 0.58
CA ALA A 394 -6.39 9.29 1.34
C ALA A 394 -7.01 9.10 2.74
N TRP A 395 -8.01 8.24 2.86
CA TRP A 395 -8.63 7.90 4.14
C TRP A 395 -7.78 6.92 4.94
N PHE A 396 -7.32 5.83 4.33
CA PHE A 396 -6.54 4.81 5.04
C PHE A 396 -5.15 5.27 5.47
N THR A 397 -4.60 6.26 4.78
CA THR A 397 -3.30 6.82 5.13
C THR A 397 -3.44 7.94 6.15
N TYR A 398 -4.37 8.88 5.95
CA TYR A 398 -4.45 10.11 6.77
C TYR A 398 -5.76 10.24 7.57
N GLY A 399 -6.91 10.08 6.92
CA GLY A 399 -8.19 10.40 7.57
C GLY A 399 -8.55 9.48 8.74
N ILE A 400 -8.30 8.16 8.60
CA ILE A 400 -8.56 7.19 9.68
C ILE A 400 -7.60 7.43 10.84
N SER A 401 -6.30 7.65 10.60
CA SER A 401 -5.34 7.91 11.69
C SER A 401 -5.78 9.13 12.51
N ALA A 402 -6.27 10.17 11.83
CA ALA A 402 -6.77 11.37 12.49
C ALA A 402 -8.00 11.11 13.37
N PHE A 403 -8.94 10.28 12.93
CA PHE A 403 -10.06 9.86 13.79
C PHE A 403 -9.60 9.05 15.01
N LEU A 404 -8.61 8.16 14.84
CA LEU A 404 -8.03 7.41 15.94
C LEU A 404 -7.39 8.34 16.98
N TRP A 405 -6.63 9.33 16.54
CA TRP A 405 -6.02 10.32 17.42
C TRP A 405 -7.07 11.17 18.16
N LEU A 406 -8.10 11.66 17.44
CA LEU A 406 -9.19 12.42 18.05
C LEU A 406 -9.97 11.59 19.08
N HIS A 407 -10.16 10.30 18.85
CA HIS A 407 -10.80 9.42 19.82
C HIS A 407 -9.93 9.23 21.07
N LEU A 408 -8.63 8.99 20.88
CA LEU A 408 -7.67 8.74 21.95
C LEU A 408 -7.49 9.94 22.90
N TYR A 409 -7.45 11.16 22.35
CA TYR A 409 -7.24 12.40 23.12
C TYR A 409 -8.55 13.13 23.46
N LYS A 410 -9.69 12.44 23.39
CA LYS A 410 -11.00 13.04 23.69
C LYS A 410 -11.03 13.67 25.08
N GLY A 411 -11.46 14.93 25.12
CA GLY A 411 -11.50 15.75 26.34
C GLY A 411 -10.20 16.49 26.66
N ARG A 412 -9.12 16.27 25.89
CA ARG A 412 -7.77 16.79 26.15
C ARG A 412 -7.12 17.51 24.97
N TYR A 413 -7.92 17.89 23.98
CA TYR A 413 -7.45 18.48 22.73
C TYR A 413 -6.68 19.80 22.92
N PHE A 414 -7.04 20.59 23.94
CA PHE A 414 -6.53 21.95 24.14
C PHE A 414 -5.74 22.11 25.46
N GLU A 415 -5.24 21.01 26.04
CA GLU A 415 -4.54 21.05 27.33
C GLU A 415 -3.19 21.77 27.25
N ASN A 416 -2.45 21.62 26.14
CA ASN A 416 -1.16 22.26 25.94
C ASN A 416 -0.94 22.58 24.45
N TRP A 417 0.04 23.43 24.16
CA TRP A 417 0.36 23.85 22.79
C TRP A 417 0.61 22.66 21.83
N ARG A 418 1.23 21.58 22.32
CA ARG A 418 1.48 20.38 21.50
C ARG A 418 0.18 19.68 21.12
N SER A 419 -0.76 19.53 22.05
CA SER A 419 -2.08 18.96 21.80
C SER A 419 -2.89 19.83 20.84
N ILE A 420 -2.80 21.16 20.95
CA ILE A 420 -3.45 22.09 20.01
C ILE A 420 -2.89 21.88 18.60
N MET A 421 -1.56 21.83 18.46
CA MET A 421 -0.90 21.63 17.17
C MET A 421 -1.27 20.28 16.54
N GLN A 422 -1.30 19.20 17.33
CA GLN A 422 -1.73 17.88 16.86
C GLN A 422 -3.21 17.83 16.52
N PHE A 423 -4.07 18.50 17.29
CA PHE A 423 -5.49 18.63 16.98
C PHE A 423 -5.69 19.36 15.64
N THR A 424 -5.03 20.51 15.44
CA THR A 424 -5.09 21.26 14.17
C THR A 424 -4.55 20.43 13.01
N ALA A 425 -3.45 19.70 13.19
CA ALA A 425 -2.90 18.82 12.15
C ALA A 425 -3.90 17.72 11.77
N ASN A 426 -4.53 17.06 12.75
CA ASN A 426 -5.49 15.99 12.51
C ASN A 426 -6.79 16.45 11.85
N ILE A 427 -7.32 17.62 12.26
CA ILE A 427 -8.43 18.25 11.54
C ILE A 427 -7.99 18.59 10.11
N GLY A 428 -6.76 19.10 9.94
CA GLY A 428 -6.15 19.32 8.64
C GLY A 428 -6.10 18.06 7.77
N PHE A 429 -5.73 16.90 8.33
CA PHE A 429 -5.73 15.63 7.61
C PHE A 429 -7.11 15.17 7.19
N ILE A 430 -8.13 15.32 8.03
CA ILE A 430 -9.51 15.00 7.65
C ILE A 430 -9.97 15.89 6.49
N VAL A 431 -9.73 17.20 6.57
CA VAL A 431 -10.06 18.15 5.50
C VAL A 431 -9.28 17.83 4.23
N PHE A 432 -7.99 17.49 4.36
CA PHE A 432 -7.14 17.12 3.24
C PHE A 432 -7.61 15.81 2.57
N SER A 433 -7.96 14.79 3.35
CA SER A 433 -8.56 13.55 2.82
C SER A 433 -9.86 13.81 2.09
N LEU A 434 -10.77 14.62 2.65
CA LEU A 434 -12.01 15.02 1.99
C LEU A 434 -11.76 15.80 0.70
N PHE A 435 -10.79 16.70 0.73
CA PHE A 435 -10.39 17.50 -0.43
C PHE A 435 -9.79 16.63 -1.54
N LEU A 436 -8.94 15.66 -1.20
CA LEU A 436 -8.41 14.69 -2.16
C LEU A 436 -9.50 13.76 -2.73
N ASN A 437 -10.52 13.41 -1.94
CA ASN A 437 -11.68 12.66 -2.46
C ASN A 437 -12.48 13.49 -3.47
N GLY A 438 -12.77 14.75 -3.17
CA GLY A 438 -13.54 15.62 -4.07
C GLY A 438 -12.72 16.08 -5.27
N GLY A 439 -11.75 16.95 -5.02
CA GLY A 439 -10.91 17.57 -6.05
C GLY A 439 -10.01 16.57 -6.76
N GLY A 440 -9.47 15.60 -6.04
CA GLY A 440 -8.64 14.55 -6.62
C GLY A 440 -9.42 13.61 -7.53
N LEU A 441 -10.61 13.16 -7.13
CA LEU A 441 -11.43 12.30 -7.99
C LEU A 441 -11.90 13.05 -9.25
N TRP A 442 -12.31 14.31 -9.12
CA TRP A 442 -12.60 15.17 -10.28
C TRP A 442 -11.40 15.27 -11.22
N SER A 443 -10.21 15.49 -10.66
CA SER A 443 -8.96 15.60 -11.40
C SER A 443 -8.64 14.33 -12.18
N SER A 444 -8.67 13.17 -11.52
CA SER A 444 -8.31 11.89 -12.11
C SER A 444 -9.33 11.40 -13.14
N ILE A 445 -10.64 11.63 -12.90
CA ILE A 445 -11.69 11.30 -13.87
C ILE A 445 -11.58 12.19 -15.11
N THR A 446 -11.35 13.50 -14.93
CA THR A 446 -11.23 14.41 -16.06
C THR A 446 -10.01 14.07 -16.92
N GLU A 447 -8.87 13.75 -16.30
CA GLU A 447 -7.68 13.27 -17.02
C GLU A 447 -7.96 11.97 -17.80
N LEU A 448 -8.68 11.02 -17.21
CA LEU A 448 -9.07 9.78 -17.89
C LEU A 448 -9.96 10.05 -19.11
N LEU A 449 -10.92 10.97 -19.00
CA LEU A 449 -11.79 11.37 -20.11
C LEU A 449 -11.02 12.08 -21.22
N ASP A 450 -10.03 12.92 -20.87
CA ASP A 450 -9.14 13.54 -21.85
C ASP A 450 -8.31 12.50 -22.61
N ILE A 451 -7.81 11.46 -21.92
CA ILE A 451 -7.10 10.34 -22.56
C ILE A 451 -8.02 9.59 -23.51
N PHE A 452 -9.28 9.33 -23.13
CA PHE A 452 -10.24 8.65 -23.99
C PHE A 452 -10.62 9.43 -25.25
N THR A 453 -10.57 10.76 -25.20
CA THR A 453 -10.91 11.62 -26.33
C THR A 453 -9.71 11.94 -27.22
N THR A 454 -8.51 12.06 -26.64
CA THR A 454 -7.30 12.51 -27.34
C THR A 454 -6.46 11.35 -27.84
N SER A 455 -6.43 10.23 -27.13
CA SER A 455 -5.56 9.10 -27.51
C SER A 455 -6.12 8.32 -28.69
N SER A 456 -5.26 7.97 -29.65
CA SER A 456 -5.64 7.13 -30.79
C SER A 456 -5.91 5.69 -30.39
N ASN A 457 -5.22 5.21 -29.34
CA ASN A 457 -5.17 3.81 -28.96
C ASN A 457 -6.29 3.43 -27.97
N ILE A 458 -6.45 4.15 -26.86
CA ILE A 458 -7.47 3.84 -25.84
C ILE A 458 -8.64 4.83 -25.95
N ARG A 459 -9.72 4.41 -26.59
CA ARG A 459 -10.90 5.26 -26.84
C ARG A 459 -12.05 5.06 -25.84
N GLY A 460 -11.82 4.36 -24.73
CA GLY A 460 -12.84 4.14 -23.70
C GLY A 460 -12.65 2.86 -22.90
N CYS A 461 -13.69 2.52 -22.14
CA CYS A 461 -13.76 1.29 -21.36
C CYS A 461 -13.73 0.05 -22.28
N PHE A 462 -13.09 -1.03 -21.84
CA PHE A 462 -12.93 -2.28 -22.59
C PHE A 462 -12.32 -2.05 -23.99
N SER A 463 -11.41 -1.07 -24.11
CA SER A 463 -10.72 -0.81 -25.35
C SER A 463 -9.68 -1.89 -25.65
N CYS A 464 -9.61 -2.31 -26.90
CA CYS A 464 -8.57 -3.23 -27.34
C CYS A 464 -7.21 -2.60 -27.60
N GLY A 465 -7.09 -1.27 -27.61
CA GLY A 465 -5.84 -0.62 -28.01
C GLY A 465 -4.66 -0.85 -27.07
N ASP A 466 -3.47 -0.73 -27.64
CA ASP A 466 -2.21 -0.90 -26.93
C ASP A 466 -2.03 0.16 -25.83
N ASN A 467 -1.85 -0.31 -24.60
CA ASN A 467 -1.64 0.51 -23.41
C ASN A 467 -0.18 0.57 -22.94
N SER A 468 0.77 -0.01 -23.68
CA SER A 468 2.16 -0.17 -23.23
C SER A 468 2.98 1.13 -23.22
N PHE A 469 2.62 2.14 -24.01
CA PHE A 469 3.38 3.39 -24.14
C PHE A 469 2.55 4.65 -23.87
N ILE A 470 1.48 4.55 -23.08
CA ILE A 470 0.59 5.69 -22.83
C ILE A 470 1.07 6.53 -21.65
#